data_AF-A0A319D2L1-F1
#
_entry.id   AF-A0A319D2L1-F1
#
_cell.length_a   1.000
_cell.length_b   1.000
_cell.length_c   1.000
_cell.angle_alpha   90.00
_cell.angle_beta   90.00
_cell.angle_gamma   90.00
#
_symmetry.space_group_name_H-M   'P 1'
#
loop_
_entity.id
_entity.type
_entity.pdbx_description
1 polymer ?
#
loop_
_entity_poly.entity_id
_entity_poly.type
_entity_poly.pdbx_seq_one_letter_code
_entity_poly.pdbx_strand_id
1 'polypeptide(L)'
;MGLLKLKPPYTRENQLCASPIHLPAYLPDLDLRPRSQVTEDLEHDLHTHRLDRMSSHLWLAGLPKAARPLHRQTRLNRQIIVTETPTEHLVWHETRIFVKPLPEYLLSHDFWSTLSADRTLHASACGLLLSYCWLICTKSDLSIAHSAQLIPAHITWESWTSFAADFVAHIDTQSLQDVSPRYHFGELRLSRLKPDPPPVPAPIHPVGDDHRAVHVAVHVVPGVLRAQLRLAAPGVRILEHHPERDAGRPGGPRGSRRAPTSRWRRLCSRPPAWWPSPPASPRSC
;
A
#
# COMPACT_ATOMS: atom_id res chain seq x y z
N MET A 1 -11.05 -20.55 -17.60
CA MET A 1 -9.61 -20.43 -17.21
C MET A 1 -9.50 -20.71 -15.72
N GLY A 2 -8.41 -21.34 -15.26
CA GLY A 2 -8.18 -21.53 -13.83
C GLY A 2 -7.84 -20.20 -13.16
N LEU A 3 -8.54 -19.87 -12.07
CA LEU A 3 -8.17 -18.74 -11.21
C LEU A 3 -6.80 -19.04 -10.59
N LEU A 4 -5.80 -18.21 -10.92
CA LEU A 4 -4.48 -18.25 -10.31
C LEU A 4 -4.60 -17.78 -8.85
N LYS A 5 -4.81 -18.73 -7.92
CA LYS A 5 -4.84 -18.45 -6.48
C LYS A 5 -3.61 -17.65 -6.07
N LEU A 6 -3.83 -16.55 -5.36
CA LEU A 6 -2.74 -15.70 -4.88
C LEU A 6 -1.93 -16.46 -3.83
N LYS A 7 -0.60 -16.39 -3.93
CA LYS A 7 0.28 -17.10 -2.99
C LYS A 7 0.42 -16.31 -1.68
N PRO A 8 0.70 -16.97 -0.54
CA PRO A 8 1.18 -16.28 0.65
C PRO A 8 2.44 -15.46 0.31
N PRO A 9 2.60 -14.25 0.85
CA PRO A 9 3.72 -13.36 0.52
C PRO A 9 4.99 -13.69 1.32
N TYR A 10 5.18 -14.93 1.80
CA TYR A 10 6.36 -15.43 2.50
C TYR A 10 6.32 -16.98 2.50
N THR A 11 7.44 -17.64 2.80
CA THR A 11 7.52 -19.11 2.84
C THR A 11 7.10 -19.68 4.19
N ARG A 12 6.66 -20.95 4.22
CA ARG A 12 6.13 -21.61 5.43
C ARG A 12 7.17 -21.67 6.55
N GLU A 13 8.44 -21.80 6.21
CA GLU A 13 9.56 -21.92 7.15
C GLU A 13 9.77 -20.66 8.00
N ASN A 14 9.31 -19.50 7.51
CA ASN A 14 9.44 -18.22 8.19
C ASN A 14 8.15 -17.74 8.88
N GLN A 15 7.08 -18.54 8.90
CA GLN A 15 5.81 -18.15 9.56
C GLN A 15 6.02 -17.91 11.07
N LEU A 16 5.35 -16.90 11.63
CA LEU A 16 5.55 -16.52 13.05
C LEU A 16 4.49 -17.12 13.99
N CYS A 17 3.31 -17.48 13.47
CA CYS A 17 2.24 -18.10 14.25
C CYS A 17 1.80 -19.43 13.61
N ALA A 18 1.30 -20.35 14.45
CA ALA A 18 0.77 -21.65 14.03
C ALA A 18 -0.73 -21.74 14.37
N SER A 19 -1.44 -22.59 13.63
CA SER A 19 -2.89 -22.82 13.81
C SER A 19 -3.21 -23.63 15.09
N PRO A 20 -4.41 -23.50 15.67
CA PRO A 20 -5.55 -22.69 15.24
C PRO A 20 -5.39 -21.22 15.61
N ILE A 21 -5.86 -20.33 14.73
CA ILE A 21 -5.91 -18.89 15.00
C ILE A 21 -7.37 -18.47 14.98
N HIS A 22 -7.74 -17.66 15.96
CA HIS A 22 -9.08 -17.10 16.10
C HIS A 22 -9.15 -15.77 15.36
N LEU A 23 -10.23 -15.57 14.59
CA LEU A 23 -10.56 -14.24 14.06
C LEU A 23 -11.14 -13.37 15.18
N PRO A 24 -10.98 -12.03 15.11
CA PRO A 24 -11.70 -11.13 16.00
C PRO A 24 -13.20 -11.31 15.80
N ALA A 25 -13.94 -11.57 16.89
CA ALA A 25 -15.38 -11.76 16.83
C ALA A 25 -16.10 -10.41 16.73
N TYR A 26 -16.23 -9.88 15.51
CA TYR A 26 -16.98 -8.67 15.24
C TYR A 26 -18.49 -8.91 15.40
N LEU A 27 -19.02 -8.53 16.57
CA LEU A 27 -20.46 -8.49 16.83
C LEU A 27 -21.02 -7.14 16.35
N PRO A 28 -21.80 -7.07 15.25
CA PRO A 28 -22.54 -5.87 14.89
C PRO A 28 -23.68 -5.61 15.89
N ASP A 29 -24.26 -4.42 15.83
CA ASP A 29 -25.25 -3.94 16.82
C ASP A 29 -26.42 -4.90 17.06
N LEU A 30 -26.62 -5.23 18.34
CA LEU A 30 -27.82 -5.79 18.99
C LEU A 30 -28.41 -7.14 18.52
N ASP A 31 -28.12 -7.65 17.31
CA ASP A 31 -28.56 -8.99 16.89
C ASP A 31 -27.46 -10.03 17.21
N LEU A 32 -27.63 -10.77 18.31
CA LEU A 32 -26.63 -11.65 18.96
C LEU A 32 -26.29 -12.93 18.17
N ARG A 33 -26.35 -12.90 16.85
CA ARG A 33 -26.02 -14.02 15.97
C ARG A 33 -24.56 -13.93 15.53
N PRO A 34 -23.72 -14.94 15.82
CA PRO A 34 -22.41 -15.02 15.19
C PRO A 34 -22.55 -15.02 13.67
N ARG A 35 -21.90 -14.08 13.00
CA ARG A 35 -21.83 -14.06 11.54
C ARG A 35 -21.12 -15.33 11.10
N SER A 36 -21.79 -16.19 10.33
CA SER A 36 -21.24 -17.49 9.90
C SER A 36 -20.25 -17.37 8.74
N GLN A 37 -19.70 -16.18 8.51
CA GLN A 37 -19.15 -15.77 7.23
C GLN A 37 -17.82 -15.03 7.42
N VAL A 38 -16.76 -15.82 7.63
CA VAL A 38 -15.33 -15.44 7.70
C VAL A 38 -14.93 -14.32 6.72
N THR A 39 -15.52 -14.30 5.53
CA THR A 39 -15.31 -13.25 4.52
C THR A 39 -15.71 -11.86 5.02
N GLU A 40 -16.89 -11.70 5.63
CA GLU A 40 -17.40 -10.40 6.09
C GLU A 40 -16.59 -9.87 7.28
N ASP A 41 -16.11 -10.76 8.16
CA ASP A 41 -15.21 -10.40 9.25
C ASP A 41 -13.85 -9.90 8.73
N LEU A 42 -13.29 -10.58 7.72
CA LEU A 42 -12.04 -10.18 7.05
C LEU A 42 -12.19 -8.89 6.25
N GLU A 43 -13.33 -8.66 5.59
CA GLU A 43 -13.63 -7.38 4.92
C GLU A 43 -13.63 -6.23 5.93
N HIS A 44 -14.27 -6.41 7.09
CA HIS A 44 -14.27 -5.41 8.16
C HIS A 44 -12.86 -5.18 8.76
N ASP A 45 -12.09 -6.25 8.99
CA ASP A 45 -10.79 -6.21 9.64
C ASP A 45 -9.66 -5.63 8.76
N LEU A 46 -9.76 -5.79 7.43
CA LEU A 46 -8.70 -5.45 6.47
C LEU A 46 -9.03 -4.33 5.48
N HIS A 47 -10.28 -4.17 5.02
CA HIS A 47 -10.54 -3.29 3.87
C HIS A 47 -10.49 -1.80 4.23
N THR A 48 -9.83 -1.03 3.35
CA THR A 48 -9.68 0.42 3.50
C THR A 48 -10.42 1.21 2.42
N HIS A 49 -11.54 0.67 1.91
CA HIS A 49 -12.32 1.17 0.77
C HIS A 49 -12.43 2.69 0.65
N ARG A 50 -12.71 3.39 1.75
CA ARG A 50 -12.79 4.86 1.80
C ARG A 50 -11.49 5.53 1.37
N LEU A 51 -10.36 5.07 1.90
CA LEU A 51 -9.03 5.64 1.61
C LEU A 51 -8.49 5.14 0.26
N ASP A 52 -8.83 3.93 -0.17
CA ASP A 52 -8.52 3.43 -1.52
C ASP A 52 -9.28 4.22 -2.61
N ARG A 53 -10.57 4.52 -2.40
CA ARG A 53 -11.35 5.45 -3.25
C ARG A 53 -10.74 6.86 -3.30
N MET A 54 -10.09 7.30 -2.23
CA MET A 54 -9.44 8.60 -2.12
C MET A 54 -7.94 8.59 -2.50
N SER A 55 -7.39 7.46 -2.95
CA SER A 55 -5.95 7.26 -3.22
C SER A 55 -5.29 8.37 -4.05
N SER A 56 -5.96 8.83 -5.11
CA SER A 56 -5.54 9.95 -5.97
C SER A 56 -5.40 11.31 -5.26
N HIS A 57 -5.93 11.44 -4.04
CA HIS A 57 -5.92 12.65 -3.22
C HIS A 57 -5.19 12.48 -1.87
N LEU A 58 -4.78 11.25 -1.50
CA LEU A 58 -4.10 11.00 -0.22
C LEU A 58 -2.77 11.76 -0.07
N TRP A 59 -2.15 12.17 -1.18
CA TRP A 59 -0.95 13.02 -1.20
C TRP A 59 -1.11 14.35 -0.45
N LEU A 60 -2.34 14.84 -0.29
CA LEU A 60 -2.66 16.02 0.54
C LEU A 60 -2.41 15.74 2.03
N ALA A 61 -2.77 14.52 2.48
CA ALA A 61 -2.71 14.11 3.88
C ALA A 61 -1.37 13.49 4.29
N GLY A 62 -0.68 12.82 3.37
CA GLY A 62 0.65 12.25 3.60
C GLY A 62 1.41 12.03 2.29
N LEU A 63 2.74 12.03 2.32
CA LEU A 63 3.53 11.73 1.12
C LEU A 63 3.54 10.21 0.84
N PRO A 64 3.61 9.78 -0.44
CA PRO A 64 3.74 8.37 -0.80
C PRO A 64 5.17 7.88 -0.47
N LYS A 65 5.34 7.41 0.77
CA LYS A 65 6.59 6.90 1.33
C LYS A 65 6.31 6.00 2.53
N ALA A 66 7.26 5.14 2.86
CA ALA A 66 7.23 4.32 4.07
C ALA A 66 6.96 5.14 5.35
N ALA A 67 6.24 4.53 6.29
CA ALA A 67 6.08 5.07 7.64
C ALA A 67 7.43 5.15 8.37
N ARG A 68 7.56 6.03 9.37
CA ARG A 68 8.75 6.02 10.22
C ARG A 68 8.66 4.88 11.26
N PRO A 69 9.78 4.22 11.60
CA PRO A 69 9.84 3.23 12.67
C PRO A 69 9.32 3.74 14.02
N LEU A 70 8.87 2.84 14.90
CA LEU A 70 8.24 3.15 16.17
C LEU A 70 9.10 4.07 17.07
N HIS A 71 10.40 3.83 17.18
CA HIS A 71 11.33 4.70 17.93
C HIS A 71 11.35 6.15 17.41
N ARG A 72 11.05 6.35 16.13
CA ARG A 72 10.92 7.69 15.52
C ARG A 72 9.55 8.30 15.75
N GLN A 73 8.49 7.51 15.92
CA GLN A 73 7.20 8.02 16.37
C GLN A 73 7.34 8.56 17.80
N THR A 74 7.94 7.78 18.71
CA THR A 74 8.26 8.23 20.07
C THR A 74 9.15 9.48 20.07
N ARG A 75 10.21 9.53 19.25
CA ARG A 75 11.07 10.73 19.11
C ARG A 75 10.33 11.96 18.57
N LEU A 76 9.25 11.79 17.81
CA LEU A 76 8.37 12.88 17.34
C LEU A 76 7.31 13.27 18.39
N ASN A 77 7.46 12.81 19.64
CA ASN A 77 6.49 12.96 20.72
C ASN A 77 5.08 12.47 20.34
N ARG A 78 5.01 11.36 19.58
CA ARG A 78 3.76 10.67 19.27
C ARG A 78 3.55 9.49 20.20
N GLN A 79 2.48 9.56 20.99
CA GLN A 79 1.86 8.43 21.65
C GLN A 79 1.30 7.48 20.59
N ILE A 80 1.59 6.19 20.74
CA ILE A 80 0.98 5.12 19.96
C ILE A 80 -0.39 4.83 20.59
N ILE A 81 -1.45 4.86 19.78
CA ILE A 81 -2.81 4.54 20.17
C ILE A 81 -3.25 3.29 19.39
N VAL A 82 -3.73 2.27 20.10
CA VAL A 82 -4.33 1.08 19.47
C VAL A 82 -5.69 1.46 18.88
N THR A 83 -6.00 0.94 17.70
CA THR A 83 -7.31 1.00 17.03
C THR A 83 -7.56 -0.34 16.35
N GLU A 84 -8.79 -0.85 16.29
CA GLU A 84 -9.06 -2.02 15.45
C GLU A 84 -9.49 -1.65 14.02
N THR A 85 -9.64 -0.36 13.71
CA THR A 85 -10.11 0.09 12.40
C THR A 85 -8.96 0.15 11.37
N PRO A 86 -8.99 -0.64 10.26
CA PRO A 86 -7.90 -0.63 9.27
C PRO A 86 -7.74 0.73 8.57
N THR A 87 -8.81 1.53 8.46
CA THR A 87 -8.72 2.90 7.90
C THR A 87 -7.98 3.89 8.81
N GLU A 88 -7.92 3.63 10.13
CA GLU A 88 -7.22 4.49 11.08
C GLU A 88 -5.75 4.10 11.28
N HIS A 89 -5.37 2.87 10.93
CA HIS A 89 -3.98 2.41 11.01
C HIS A 89 -3.03 3.38 10.27
N LEU A 90 -2.01 3.89 10.97
CA LEU A 90 -1.06 4.94 10.57
C LEU A 90 -1.65 6.32 10.21
N VAL A 91 -2.88 6.60 10.63
CA VAL A 91 -3.41 7.96 10.70
C VAL A 91 -2.87 8.64 11.97
N TRP A 92 -2.55 9.94 11.91
CA TRP A 92 -2.02 10.70 13.05
C TRP A 92 -2.66 12.08 13.21
N HIS A 93 -2.80 12.52 14.46
CA HIS A 93 -3.26 13.84 14.86
C HIS A 93 -2.41 14.35 16.02
N GLU A 94 -1.90 15.58 15.94
CA GLU A 94 -1.06 16.19 16.98
C GLU A 94 0.05 15.25 17.49
N THR A 95 -0.02 14.84 18.76
CA THR A 95 0.89 13.94 19.49
C THR A 95 0.40 12.49 19.54
N ARG A 96 -0.51 12.07 18.65
CA ARG A 96 -1.08 10.71 18.59
C ARG A 96 -0.91 10.11 17.20
N ILE A 97 -0.52 8.83 17.13
CA ILE A 97 -0.58 8.01 15.92
C ILE A 97 -1.37 6.74 16.24
N PHE A 98 -2.41 6.49 15.44
CA PHE A 98 -3.25 5.30 15.55
C PHE A 98 -2.57 4.16 14.80
N VAL A 99 -2.50 2.97 15.41
CA VAL A 99 -1.87 1.78 14.82
C VAL A 99 -2.72 0.57 15.16
N LYS A 100 -3.29 -0.07 14.13
CA LYS A 100 -3.94 -1.38 14.28
C LYS A 100 -2.91 -2.46 14.61
N PRO A 101 -3.11 -3.28 15.67
CA PRO A 101 -2.28 -4.45 15.97
C PRO A 101 -2.16 -5.39 14.77
N LEU A 102 -1.08 -6.17 14.68
CA LEU A 102 -0.91 -7.13 13.59
C LEU A 102 -1.71 -8.40 13.88
N PRO A 103 -2.76 -8.74 13.11
CA PRO A 103 -3.57 -9.91 13.41
C PRO A 103 -2.75 -11.19 13.23
N GLU A 104 -2.82 -12.12 14.20
CA GLU A 104 -2.02 -13.35 14.19
C GLU A 104 -2.30 -14.23 12.96
N TYR A 105 -3.47 -14.09 12.34
CA TYR A 105 -3.84 -14.83 11.14
C TYR A 105 -2.99 -14.41 9.91
N LEU A 106 -2.49 -13.18 9.86
CA LEU A 106 -1.53 -12.75 8.83
C LEU A 106 -0.13 -13.33 9.02
N LEU A 107 0.13 -13.99 10.15
CA LEU A 107 1.43 -14.55 10.53
C LEU A 107 1.51 -16.09 10.37
N SER A 108 0.40 -16.76 10.03
CA SER A 108 0.37 -18.20 9.68
C SER A 108 0.22 -18.39 8.17
N HIS A 109 1.15 -19.15 7.56
CA HIS A 109 1.14 -19.41 6.12
C HIS A 109 -0.13 -20.14 5.65
N ASP A 110 -0.74 -20.96 6.51
CA ASP A 110 -1.96 -21.71 6.17
C ASP A 110 -3.19 -20.81 6.03
N PHE A 111 -3.29 -19.74 6.84
CA PHE A 111 -4.46 -18.87 6.81
C PHE A 111 -4.58 -18.11 5.49
N TRP A 112 -3.46 -17.75 4.85
CA TRP A 112 -3.44 -17.09 3.53
C TRP A 112 -4.15 -17.87 2.42
N SER A 113 -4.45 -19.17 2.62
CA SER A 113 -5.33 -19.92 1.73
C SER A 113 -6.75 -19.34 1.65
N THR A 114 -7.26 -18.74 2.73
CA THR A 114 -8.57 -18.04 2.75
C THR A 114 -8.52 -16.74 1.92
N LEU A 115 -7.48 -15.93 2.15
CA LEU A 115 -7.20 -14.69 1.42
C LEU A 115 -6.88 -14.93 -0.07
N SER A 116 -6.41 -16.13 -0.44
CA SER A 116 -5.97 -16.46 -1.81
C SER A 116 -7.04 -16.34 -2.91
N ALA A 117 -8.32 -16.27 -2.51
CA ALA A 117 -9.47 -16.18 -3.41
C ALA A 117 -9.85 -14.74 -3.78
N ASP A 118 -9.57 -13.75 -2.92
CA ASP A 118 -9.85 -12.33 -3.20
C ASP A 118 -8.57 -11.49 -3.27
N ARG A 119 -8.41 -10.76 -4.38
CA ARG A 119 -7.32 -9.82 -4.60
C ARG A 119 -7.43 -8.58 -3.72
N THR A 120 -8.61 -8.11 -3.32
CA THR A 120 -8.72 -6.92 -2.44
C THR A 120 -8.33 -7.22 -0.99
N LEU A 121 -8.80 -8.33 -0.41
CA LEU A 121 -8.36 -8.82 0.90
C LEU A 121 -6.86 -9.14 0.91
N HIS A 122 -6.36 -9.88 -0.10
CA HIS A 122 -4.94 -10.21 -0.21
C HIS A 122 -4.04 -8.96 -0.31
N ALA A 123 -4.42 -7.97 -1.13
CA ALA A 123 -3.66 -6.72 -1.26
C ALA A 123 -3.74 -5.83 -0.01
N SER A 124 -4.84 -5.88 0.75
CA SER A 124 -4.98 -5.17 2.04
C SER A 124 -4.13 -5.83 3.13
N ALA A 125 -4.16 -7.15 3.22
CA ALA A 125 -3.29 -7.94 4.10
C ALA A 125 -1.80 -7.72 3.81
N CYS A 126 -1.41 -7.70 2.53
CA CYS A 126 -0.05 -7.35 2.10
C CYS A 126 0.33 -5.92 2.49
N GLY A 127 -0.61 -4.97 2.42
CA GLY A 127 -0.42 -3.60 2.90
C GLY A 127 -0.16 -3.51 4.40
N LEU A 128 -0.94 -4.22 5.21
CA LEU A 128 -0.79 -4.24 6.67
C LEU A 128 0.52 -4.91 7.12
N LEU A 129 0.97 -5.99 6.46
CA LEU A 129 2.31 -6.54 6.73
C LEU A 129 3.44 -5.59 6.31
N LEU A 130 3.31 -4.93 5.15
CA LEU A 130 4.29 -3.96 4.67
C LEU A 130 4.44 -2.76 5.62
N SER A 131 3.33 -2.31 6.24
CA SER A 131 3.38 -1.23 7.21
C SER A 131 4.18 -1.62 8.46
N TYR A 132 4.03 -2.86 8.93
CA TYR A 132 4.80 -3.40 10.05
C TYR A 132 6.29 -3.55 9.73
N CYS A 133 6.65 -3.91 8.49
CA CYS A 133 8.05 -3.89 8.02
C CYS A 133 8.67 -2.47 8.05
N TRP A 134 7.88 -1.40 8.01
CA TRP A 134 8.36 -0.03 8.20
C TRP A 134 8.43 0.37 9.67
N LEU A 135 7.46 -0.08 10.47
CA LEU A 135 7.38 0.20 11.91
C LEU A 135 8.50 -0.48 12.71
N ILE A 136 8.79 -1.75 12.41
CA ILE A 136 9.69 -2.60 13.20
C ILE A 136 11.03 -2.81 12.46
N CYS A 137 11.84 -1.75 12.41
CA CYS A 137 13.15 -1.75 11.76
C CYS A 137 14.34 -2.12 12.68
N THR A 138 14.16 -2.18 14.00
CA THR A 138 15.22 -2.44 14.98
C THR A 138 14.70 -3.23 16.18
N LYS A 139 15.60 -3.84 16.96
CA LYS A 139 15.25 -4.51 18.24
C LYS A 139 14.56 -3.56 19.23
N SER A 140 14.89 -2.26 19.20
CA SER A 140 14.19 -1.22 19.97
C SER A 140 12.76 -0.98 19.47
N ASP A 141 12.53 -1.01 18.16
CA ASP A 141 11.17 -0.91 17.61
C ASP A 141 10.32 -2.12 17.99
N LEU A 142 10.90 -3.34 17.97
CA LEU A 142 10.19 -4.54 18.41
C LEU A 142 9.85 -4.48 19.91
N SER A 143 10.77 -3.95 20.72
CA SER A 143 10.48 -3.70 22.14
C SER A 143 9.30 -2.73 22.34
N ILE A 144 9.21 -1.68 21.52
CA ILE A 144 8.09 -0.72 21.57
C ILE A 144 6.79 -1.38 21.07
N ALA A 145 6.86 -2.21 20.03
CA ALA A 145 5.71 -2.95 19.51
C ALA A 145 5.12 -3.91 20.58
N HIS A 146 5.98 -4.64 21.29
CA HIS A 146 5.59 -5.50 22.43
C HIS A 146 4.98 -4.68 23.57
N SER A 147 5.61 -3.57 23.98
CA SER A 147 5.08 -2.70 25.04
C SER A 147 3.76 -2.00 24.67
N ALA A 148 3.46 -1.85 23.38
CA ALA A 148 2.21 -1.28 22.87
C ALA A 148 1.20 -2.36 22.41
N GLN A 149 1.46 -3.64 22.69
CA GLN A 149 0.63 -4.80 22.31
C GLN A 149 0.31 -4.88 20.79
N LEU A 150 1.20 -4.34 19.96
CA LEU A 150 1.02 -4.26 18.50
C LEU A 150 1.37 -5.56 17.76
N ILE A 151 2.03 -6.51 18.43
CA ILE A 151 2.52 -7.77 17.87
C ILE A 151 2.61 -8.82 19.00
N PRO A 152 2.38 -10.12 18.74
CA PRO A 152 2.41 -11.15 19.77
C PRO A 152 3.74 -11.26 20.52
N ALA A 153 3.67 -11.25 21.86
CA ALA A 153 4.84 -11.16 22.76
C ALA A 153 5.86 -12.32 22.64
N HIS A 154 5.47 -13.44 22.02
CA HIS A 154 6.37 -14.58 21.75
C HIS A 154 7.33 -14.33 20.57
N ILE A 155 7.10 -13.31 19.75
CA ILE A 155 7.88 -13.04 18.53
C ILE A 155 9.23 -12.41 18.90
N THR A 156 10.30 -13.12 18.53
CA THR A 156 11.68 -12.71 18.79
C THR A 156 12.20 -11.77 17.70
N TRP A 157 13.28 -11.03 18.00
CA TRP A 157 13.93 -10.20 16.99
C TRP A 157 14.46 -11.01 15.80
N GLU A 158 14.98 -12.22 16.05
CA GLU A 158 15.51 -13.11 15.02
C GLU A 158 14.42 -13.59 14.07
N SER A 159 13.34 -14.19 14.62
CA SER A 159 12.20 -14.66 13.83
C SER A 159 11.54 -13.51 13.05
N TRP A 160 11.33 -12.35 13.68
CA TRP A 160 10.86 -11.14 12.99
C TRP A 160 11.76 -10.74 11.81
N THR A 161 13.08 -10.75 11.98
CA THR A 161 14.00 -10.38 10.88
C THR A 161 14.00 -11.38 9.73
N SER A 162 13.79 -12.67 9.98
CA SER A 162 13.68 -13.69 8.93
C SER A 162 12.35 -13.55 8.18
N PHE A 163 11.22 -13.55 8.90
CA PHE A 163 9.88 -13.33 8.37
C PHE A 163 9.79 -12.08 7.51
N ALA A 164 10.19 -10.93 8.07
CA ALA A 164 10.05 -9.67 7.39
C ALA A 164 11.01 -9.55 6.18
N ALA A 165 12.16 -10.26 6.17
CA ALA A 165 13.09 -10.26 5.04
C ALA A 165 12.56 -11.07 3.86
N ASP A 166 11.94 -12.20 4.17
CA ASP A 166 11.29 -13.10 3.23
C ASP A 166 10.00 -12.48 2.66
N PHE A 167 9.21 -11.82 3.51
CA PHE A 167 8.05 -11.03 3.09
C PHE A 167 8.43 -9.91 2.11
N VAL A 168 9.46 -9.12 2.50
CA VAL A 168 10.04 -8.09 1.64
C VAL A 168 10.69 -8.67 0.37
N ALA A 169 11.02 -9.97 0.33
CA ALA A 169 11.55 -10.63 -0.85
C ALA A 169 10.46 -10.92 -1.89
N HIS A 170 9.27 -11.32 -1.44
CA HIS A 170 8.14 -11.75 -2.25
C HIS A 170 7.29 -10.60 -2.82
N ILE A 171 7.24 -9.43 -2.16
CA ILE A 171 6.53 -8.25 -2.67
C ILE A 171 7.44 -7.36 -3.53
N ASP A 172 6.91 -6.86 -4.66
CA ASP A 172 7.53 -5.76 -5.40
C ASP A 172 7.31 -4.42 -4.68
N THR A 173 8.29 -4.05 -3.87
CA THR A 173 8.36 -2.78 -3.15
C THR A 173 8.66 -1.57 -4.04
N GLN A 174 8.70 -1.69 -5.37
CA GLN A 174 8.89 -0.58 -6.31
C GLN A 174 7.57 -0.18 -7.00
N SER A 175 6.76 -1.15 -7.44
CA SER A 175 5.44 -0.89 -8.03
C SER A 175 4.31 -0.84 -6.99
N LEU A 176 4.41 -1.64 -5.92
CA LEU A 176 3.32 -1.88 -4.96
C LEU A 176 1.99 -2.30 -5.62
N GLN A 177 2.06 -2.96 -6.79
CA GLN A 177 0.89 -3.37 -7.60
C GLN A 177 -0.02 -4.40 -6.89
N ASP A 178 0.55 -5.19 -5.98
CA ASP A 178 -0.12 -6.25 -5.20
C ASP A 178 -0.37 -5.81 -3.75
N VAL A 179 -0.40 -4.50 -3.51
CA VAL A 179 -0.62 -3.84 -2.21
C VAL A 179 -1.72 -2.79 -2.37
N SER A 180 -2.66 -2.73 -1.42
CA SER A 180 -3.77 -1.76 -1.44
C SER A 180 -3.25 -0.31 -1.58
N PRO A 181 -3.87 0.54 -2.43
CA PRO A 181 -3.47 1.93 -2.63
C PRO A 181 -3.36 2.77 -1.34
N ARG A 182 -4.17 2.50 -0.31
CA ARG A 182 -4.00 3.06 1.04
C ARG A 182 -2.56 2.91 1.52
N TYR A 183 -1.98 1.73 1.38
CA TYR A 183 -0.65 1.38 1.89
C TYR A 183 0.50 1.79 0.95
N HIS A 184 0.23 2.61 -0.07
CA HIS A 184 1.29 3.36 -0.77
C HIS A 184 1.73 4.60 0.04
N PHE A 185 0.95 4.98 1.06
CA PHE A 185 1.18 6.12 1.94
C PHE A 185 1.41 5.64 3.38
N GLY A 186 2.60 5.86 3.95
CA GLY A 186 2.89 5.50 5.33
C GLY A 186 2.02 6.24 6.34
N GLU A 187 2.32 7.52 6.57
CA GLU A 187 1.65 8.33 7.59
C GLU A 187 0.66 9.33 6.98
N LEU A 188 -0.61 9.25 7.35
CA LEU A 188 -1.66 10.18 6.91
C LEU A 188 -2.07 11.14 8.04
N ARG A 189 -2.06 12.45 7.80
CA ARG A 189 -2.51 13.44 8.79
C ARG A 189 -4.03 13.53 8.81
N LEU A 190 -4.66 13.22 9.95
CA LEU A 190 -6.12 13.21 10.13
C LEU A 190 -6.76 14.54 9.71
N SER A 191 -6.20 15.68 10.13
CA SER A 191 -6.70 17.03 9.80
C SER A 191 -6.55 17.44 8.31
N ARG A 192 -6.28 16.48 7.42
CA ARG A 192 -6.22 16.62 5.96
C ARG A 192 -6.90 15.47 5.21
N LEU A 193 -7.36 14.43 5.92
CA LEU A 193 -8.29 13.46 5.37
C LEU A 193 -9.65 14.14 5.26
N LYS A 194 -10.12 14.37 4.04
CA LYS A 194 -11.48 14.90 3.82
C LYS A 194 -12.53 13.88 4.28
N PRO A 195 -13.72 14.31 4.74
CA PRO A 195 -14.89 13.44 4.72
C PRO A 195 -15.15 12.98 3.28
N ASP A 196 -15.95 11.93 3.12
CA ASP A 196 -16.31 11.44 1.79
C ASP A 196 -16.94 12.57 0.96
N PRO A 197 -16.61 12.70 -0.33
CA PRO A 197 -17.47 13.46 -1.22
C PRO A 197 -18.88 12.82 -1.17
N PRO A 198 -19.96 13.62 -1.18
CA PRO A 198 -21.31 13.07 -1.19
C PRO A 198 -21.45 12.07 -2.34
N PRO A 199 -22.26 11.01 -2.19
CA PRO A 199 -22.40 9.98 -3.22
C PRO A 199 -22.75 10.66 -4.54
N VAL A 200 -21.88 10.51 -5.54
CA VAL A 200 -22.14 11.02 -6.89
C VAL A 200 -23.47 10.40 -7.32
N PRO A 201 -24.51 11.20 -7.61
CA PRO A 201 -25.78 10.63 -8.02
C PRO A 201 -25.55 9.76 -9.24
N ALA A 202 -26.14 8.56 -9.25
CA ALA A 202 -26.01 7.65 -10.38
C ALA A 202 -26.36 8.41 -11.68
N PRO A 203 -25.63 8.19 -12.79
CA PRO A 203 -25.91 8.88 -14.04
C PRO A 203 -27.40 8.76 -14.36
N ILE A 204 -28.09 9.91 -14.41
CA ILE A 204 -29.48 9.95 -14.85
C ILE A 204 -29.44 9.55 -16.33
N HIS A 205 -29.70 8.27 -16.60
CA HIS A 205 -29.84 7.78 -17.96
C HIS A 205 -30.96 8.60 -18.61
N PRO A 206 -30.69 9.38 -19.68
CA PRO A 206 -31.73 10.12 -20.35
C PRO A 206 -32.70 9.11 -20.97
N VAL A 207 -33.93 9.09 -20.44
CA VAL A 207 -35.04 8.35 -21.04
C VAL A 207 -35.52 9.18 -22.22
N GLY A 208 -35.24 8.72 -23.44
CA GLY A 208 -35.69 9.34 -24.68
C GLY A 208 -34.60 10.13 -25.43
N ASP A 209 -34.17 9.51 -26.53
CA ASP A 209 -34.04 10.11 -27.86
C ASP A 209 -32.90 11.08 -28.25
N ASP A 210 -32.70 11.03 -29.58
CA ASP A 210 -31.88 11.79 -30.51
C ASP A 210 -30.33 11.78 -30.42
N HIS A 211 -29.75 11.17 -31.46
CA HIS A 211 -28.32 11.16 -31.74
C HIS A 211 -27.84 12.53 -32.24
N ARG A 212 -27.28 13.35 -31.34
CA ARG A 212 -26.37 14.46 -31.72
C ARG A 212 -25.01 14.32 -31.07
N ALA A 213 -23.96 14.36 -31.89
CA ALA A 213 -22.59 14.15 -31.46
C ALA A 213 -22.09 15.33 -30.62
N VAL A 214 -21.88 15.11 -29.32
CA VAL A 214 -21.27 16.08 -28.42
C VAL A 214 -19.75 16.05 -28.59
N HIS A 215 -19.19 17.09 -29.21
CA HIS A 215 -17.74 17.25 -29.33
C HIS A 215 -17.12 17.59 -27.97
N VAL A 216 -16.58 16.57 -27.28
CA VAL A 216 -15.84 16.75 -26.02
C VAL A 216 -14.45 17.34 -26.32
N ALA A 217 -14.25 18.60 -25.96
CA ALA A 217 -12.94 19.27 -26.05
C ALA A 217 -11.99 18.73 -24.97
N VAL A 218 -11.15 17.75 -25.32
CA VAL A 218 -10.13 17.20 -24.41
C VAL A 218 -8.99 18.20 -24.24
N HIS A 219 -8.93 18.86 -23.08
CA HIS A 219 -7.87 19.82 -22.77
C HIS A 219 -6.56 19.10 -22.45
N VAL A 220 -5.72 18.86 -23.47
CA VAL A 220 -4.46 18.13 -23.33
C VAL A 220 -3.47 18.89 -22.45
N VAL A 221 -3.06 18.28 -21.32
CA VAL A 221 -1.99 18.80 -20.47
C VAL A 221 -0.63 18.50 -21.12
N PRO A 222 0.25 19.49 -21.32
CA PRO A 222 1.59 19.25 -21.88
C PRO A 222 2.41 18.30 -21.01
N GLY A 223 2.95 17.23 -21.60
CA GLY A 223 3.86 16.28 -20.94
C GLY A 223 3.43 14.81 -20.96
N VAL A 224 2.17 14.49 -21.30
CA VAL A 224 1.71 13.10 -21.41
C VAL A 224 2.33 12.42 -22.64
N LEU A 225 2.97 11.26 -22.44
CA LEU A 225 3.69 10.53 -23.48
C LEU A 225 2.74 9.98 -24.56
N ARG A 226 3.08 10.19 -25.84
CA ARG A 226 2.24 9.88 -27.03
C ARG A 226 1.66 8.45 -27.11
N ALA A 227 2.20 7.49 -26.35
CA ALA A 227 1.75 6.10 -26.36
C ALA A 227 0.29 5.91 -25.92
N GLN A 228 -0.21 6.69 -24.95
CA GLN A 228 -1.55 6.45 -24.38
C GLN A 228 -2.71 6.83 -25.31
N LEU A 229 -2.50 7.71 -26.31
CA LEU A 229 -3.56 8.17 -27.21
C LEU A 229 -3.93 7.18 -28.33
N ARG A 230 -3.08 6.19 -28.64
CA ARG A 230 -3.38 5.18 -29.68
C ARG A 230 -4.35 4.07 -29.22
N LEU A 231 -4.72 4.01 -27.94
CA LEU A 231 -5.65 3.01 -27.39
C LEU A 231 -7.13 3.45 -27.36
N ALA A 232 -7.43 4.72 -27.65
CA ALA A 232 -8.75 5.29 -27.41
C ALA A 232 -9.71 5.34 -28.63
N ALA A 233 -9.21 5.21 -29.87
CA ALA A 233 -10.05 5.29 -31.07
C ALA A 233 -9.42 4.58 -32.29
N PRO A 234 -10.00 3.46 -32.79
CA PRO A 234 -9.61 2.88 -34.07
C PRO A 234 -10.16 3.73 -35.22
N GLY A 235 -9.27 4.39 -35.98
CA GLY A 235 -9.63 5.13 -37.20
C GLY A 235 -8.88 6.46 -37.40
N VAL A 236 -8.26 7.02 -36.36
CA VAL A 236 -7.56 8.31 -36.45
C VAL A 236 -6.25 8.16 -37.22
N ARG A 237 -6.19 8.71 -38.45
CA ARG A 237 -4.93 8.90 -39.18
C ARG A 237 -4.21 10.14 -38.66
N ILE A 238 -2.94 9.98 -38.27
CA ILE A 238 -2.05 11.08 -37.90
C ILE A 238 -0.95 11.16 -38.97
N LEU A 239 -0.74 12.35 -39.53
CA LEU A 239 0.40 12.64 -40.39
C LEU A 239 1.61 13.00 -39.52
N GLU A 240 2.71 12.28 -39.67
CA GLU A 240 3.96 12.53 -38.94
C GLU A 240 5.01 13.12 -39.91
N HIS A 241 5.76 14.12 -39.45
CA HIS A 241 6.84 14.76 -40.20
C HIS A 241 8.15 14.57 -39.42
N HIS A 242 9.20 14.08 -40.08
CA HIS A 242 10.43 13.59 -39.44
C HIS A 242 11.63 14.53 -39.69
N PRO A 243 12.54 14.66 -38.72
CA PRO A 243 13.97 14.92 -38.93
C PRO A 243 14.84 13.71 -38.51
N GLU A 244 16.10 13.67 -38.93
CA GLU A 244 17.03 12.54 -38.80
C GLU A 244 18.11 12.68 -37.69
N ARG A 245 18.61 11.54 -37.16
CA ARG A 245 20.01 11.24 -36.74
C ARG A 245 20.68 12.10 -35.63
N ASP A 246 21.81 11.78 -35.00
CA ASP A 246 22.65 10.56 -34.73
C ASP A 246 23.55 10.90 -33.50
N ALA A 247 24.37 10.09 -32.83
CA ALA A 247 24.69 8.65 -32.75
C ALA A 247 25.49 8.41 -31.41
N GLY A 248 25.99 7.19 -31.13
CA GLY A 248 27.12 7.02 -30.18
C GLY A 248 27.15 5.76 -29.27
N ARG A 249 28.32 5.11 -29.21
CA ARG A 249 28.81 4.04 -28.29
C ARG A 249 30.35 4.24 -28.14
N PRO A 250 31.17 3.50 -27.35
CA PRO A 250 30.96 2.22 -26.61
C PRO A 250 31.55 2.17 -25.17
N GLY A 251 31.67 0.98 -24.54
CA GLY A 251 32.62 0.71 -23.44
C GLY A 251 32.15 -0.21 -22.28
N GLY A 252 33.07 -1.01 -21.70
CA GLY A 252 32.91 -1.83 -20.47
C GLY A 252 34.28 -1.97 -19.76
N PRO A 253 34.59 -3.00 -18.91
CA PRO A 253 33.78 -4.14 -18.44
C PRO A 253 34.04 -4.57 -16.94
N ARG A 254 33.57 -5.79 -16.56
CA ARG A 254 34.01 -6.68 -15.43
C ARG A 254 33.86 -6.25 -13.93
N GLY A 255 32.89 -6.87 -13.26
CA GLY A 255 33.17 -7.94 -12.26
C GLY A 255 33.36 -7.64 -10.75
N SER A 256 32.51 -8.24 -9.90
CA SER A 256 32.91 -9.03 -8.68
C SER A 256 31.67 -9.61 -7.95
N ARG A 257 31.87 -10.67 -7.14
CA ARG A 257 30.81 -11.29 -6.30
C ARG A 257 30.82 -10.71 -4.87
N ARG A 258 29.65 -10.46 -4.26
CA ARG A 258 29.50 -10.30 -2.79
C ARG A 258 28.15 -10.86 -2.29
N ALA A 259 28.12 -11.25 -1.01
CA ALA A 259 27.02 -11.94 -0.33
C ALA A 259 25.81 -11.03 0.02
N PRO A 260 24.63 -11.59 0.33
CA PRO A 260 23.39 -10.82 0.45
C PRO A 260 23.14 -10.25 1.86
N THR A 261 23.48 -8.96 2.08
CA THR A 261 23.20 -8.26 3.36
C THR A 261 22.55 -6.86 3.17
N SER A 262 21.98 -6.59 1.99
CA SER A 262 21.77 -5.20 1.53
C SER A 262 20.38 -4.84 0.96
N ARG A 263 19.34 -5.67 1.04
CA ARG A 263 17.96 -5.25 0.68
C ARG A 263 17.39 -4.28 1.72
N TRP A 264 17.56 -4.60 3.01
CA TRP A 264 17.05 -3.86 4.16
C TRP A 264 17.35 -2.35 4.17
N ARG A 265 18.63 -1.94 4.16
CA ARG A 265 18.97 -0.51 4.25
C ARG A 265 18.54 0.33 3.02
N ARG A 266 18.24 -0.30 1.87
CA ARG A 266 17.87 0.40 0.63
C ARG A 266 16.41 0.88 0.64
N LEU A 267 15.51 0.11 1.26
CA LEU A 267 14.10 0.49 1.42
C LEU A 267 13.94 1.81 2.17
N CYS A 268 14.79 2.04 3.16
CA CYS A 268 14.78 3.25 3.99
C CYS A 268 15.46 4.47 3.36
N SER A 269 15.93 4.41 2.10
CA SER A 269 16.90 5.41 1.58
C SER A 269 16.81 5.82 0.10
N ARG A 270 15.83 5.37 -0.70
CA ARG A 270 15.61 5.91 -2.08
C ARG A 270 14.13 6.12 -2.39
N PRO A 271 13.73 7.26 -3.00
CA PRO A 271 12.42 7.39 -3.62
C PRO A 271 12.34 6.55 -4.92
N PRO A 272 11.13 6.20 -5.39
CA PRO A 272 10.94 5.43 -6.62
C PRO A 272 11.28 6.24 -7.88
N ALA A 273 11.48 5.54 -9.00
CA ALA A 273 12.03 6.11 -10.25
C ALA A 273 11.12 7.13 -10.97
N TRP A 274 9.86 7.28 -10.56
CA TRP A 274 8.88 8.22 -11.14
C TRP A 274 8.86 9.60 -10.45
N TRP A 275 9.88 9.90 -9.63
CA TRP A 275 9.95 11.14 -8.85
C TRP A 275 10.32 12.38 -9.70
N PRO A 276 9.48 13.43 -9.79
CA PRO A 276 9.87 14.69 -10.42
C PRO A 276 10.83 15.47 -9.53
N SER A 277 11.92 16.01 -10.10
CA SER A 277 12.87 16.86 -9.38
C SER A 277 12.17 18.07 -8.76
N PRO A 278 12.49 18.46 -7.51
CA PRO A 278 11.99 19.71 -6.95
C PRO A 278 12.49 20.91 -7.77
N PRO A 279 11.71 22.00 -7.90
CA PRO A 279 12.20 23.22 -8.53
C PRO A 279 13.40 23.76 -7.76
N ALA A 280 14.41 24.24 -8.48
CA ALA A 280 15.61 24.77 -7.86
C ALA A 280 15.30 25.99 -6.99
N SER A 281 15.78 25.99 -5.74
CA SER A 281 15.66 27.15 -4.84
C SER A 281 16.24 28.40 -5.50
N PRO A 282 15.59 29.58 -5.39
CA PRO A 282 16.20 30.82 -5.83
C PRO A 282 17.50 31.05 -5.05
N ARG A 283 18.55 31.49 -5.74
CA ARG A 283 19.79 31.89 -5.10
C ARG A 283 19.54 33.17 -4.31
N SER A 284 19.89 33.18 -3.02
CA SER A 284 20.02 34.41 -2.26
C SER A 284 21.17 35.24 -2.82
N CYS A 285 20.91 36.53 -3.06
CA CYS A 285 21.94 37.56 -3.06
C CYS A 285 22.36 37.89 -1.62
#